data_AF-R1G1L1-F1
#
_entry.id   AF-R1G1L1-F1
#
_cell.length_a   1.000
_cell.length_b   1.000
_cell.length_c   1.000
_cell.angle_alpha   90.00
_cell.angle_beta   90.00
_cell.angle_gamma   90.00
#
_symmetry.space_group_name_H-M   'P 1'
#
loop_
_entity.id
_entity.type
_entity.pdbx_description
1 polymer ?
#
loop_
_entity_poly.entity_id
_entity_poly.type
_entity_poly.pdbx_seq_one_letter_code
_entity_poly.pdbx_strand_id
1 'polypeptide(L)' 'MTRRPGIDDLYAFEFPEQLAISPDGRRIAYVLRTADRAQDEDTRSLWLVGTEDGEPRRLTRGPADLAPAWSPDG' A
#
# COMPACT_ATOMS: atom_id res chain seq x y z
N MET A 1 -16.83 -18.92 -15.43
CA MET A 1 -17.14 -17.80 -16.35
C MET A 1 -16.11 -16.72 -16.12
N THR A 2 -15.28 -16.40 -17.12
CA THR A 2 -14.32 -15.29 -17.05
C THR A 2 -14.88 -14.16 -17.90
N ARG A 3 -15.25 -13.03 -17.29
CA ARG A 3 -15.64 -11.82 -18.04
C ARG A 3 -14.40 -11.06 -18.47
N ARG A 4 -14.49 -10.28 -19.57
CA ARG A 4 -13.41 -9.37 -19.95
C ARG A 4 -13.31 -8.23 -18.92
N PRO A 5 -12.09 -7.83 -18.53
CA PRO A 5 -11.90 -6.61 -17.73
C PRO A 5 -12.45 -5.40 -18.48
N GLY A 6 -13.19 -4.55 -17.77
CA GLY A 6 -13.66 -3.24 -18.22
C GLY A 6 -12.92 -2.12 -17.48
N ILE A 7 -13.23 -0.87 -17.84
CA ILE A 7 -12.56 0.30 -17.26
C ILE A 7 -12.80 0.43 -15.75
N ASP A 8 -13.96 -0.01 -15.26
CA ASP A 8 -14.27 0.00 -13.82
C ASP A 8 -13.33 -0.89 -13.00
N ASP A 9 -12.77 -1.94 -13.60
CA ASP A 9 -11.83 -2.83 -12.90
C ASP A 9 -10.49 -2.12 -12.59
N LEU A 10 -10.19 -1.00 -13.27
CA LEU A 10 -9.00 -0.20 -12.98
C LEU A 10 -9.02 0.37 -11.56
N TYR A 11 -10.20 0.72 -11.04
CA TYR A 11 -10.35 1.27 -9.68
C TYR A 11 -10.19 0.21 -8.58
N ALA A 12 -10.21 -1.07 -8.93
CA ALA A 12 -10.01 -2.17 -7.98
C ALA A 12 -8.54 -2.54 -7.80
N PHE A 13 -7.62 -1.96 -8.61
CA PHE A 13 -6.21 -2.23 -8.45
C PHE A 13 -5.61 -1.49 -7.26
N GLU A 14 -4.83 -2.23 -6.50
CA GLU A 14 -3.98 -1.70 -5.45
C GLU A 14 -2.53 -1.79 -5.92
N PHE A 15 -1.78 -0.70 -5.79
CA PHE A 15 -0.41 -0.60 -6.25
C PHE A 15 0.53 -0.34 -5.06
N PRO A 16 1.24 -1.38 -4.59
CA PRO A 16 2.33 -1.20 -3.63
C PRO A 16 3.49 -0.43 -4.25
N GLU A 17 3.98 0.58 -3.54
CA GLU A 17 5.05 1.50 -3.96
C GLU A 17 6.01 1.73 -2.78
N GLN A 18 7.23 2.18 -3.07
CA GLN A 18 8.18 2.71 -2.07
C GLN A 18 8.36 1.80 -0.83
N LEU A 19 8.90 0.60 -1.03
CA LEU A 19 9.08 -0.39 0.04
C LEU A 19 10.26 -0.02 0.95
N ALA A 20 10.09 -0.24 2.26
CA ALA A 20 11.14 -0.14 3.27
C ALA A 20 11.07 -1.33 4.23
N ILE A 21 12.16 -2.09 4.33
CA ILE A 21 12.26 -3.27 5.21
C ILE A 21 12.79 -2.83 6.58
N SER A 22 12.22 -3.37 7.67
CA SER A 22 12.70 -3.12 9.03
C SER A 22 14.13 -3.65 9.22
N PRO A 23 14.93 -3.08 10.14
CA PRO A 23 16.30 -3.55 10.39
C PRO A 23 16.40 -5.04 10.76
N ASP A 24 15.40 -5.55 11.48
CA ASP A 24 15.30 -6.97 11.86
C ASP A 24 14.76 -7.88 10.74
N GLY A 25 14.35 -7.32 9.60
CA GLY A 25 13.81 -8.05 8.45
C GLY A 25 12.41 -8.65 8.66
N ARG A 26 11.75 -8.37 9.79
CA ARG A 26 10.46 -9.00 10.14
C ARG A 26 9.26 -8.28 9.57
N ARG A 27 9.42 -7.03 9.12
CA ARG A 27 8.33 -6.20 8.63
C ARG A 27 8.73 -5.41 7.39
N ILE A 28 7.73 -5.12 6.56
CA ILE A 28 7.85 -4.25 5.40
C ILE A 28 6.83 -3.12 5.56
N ALA A 29 7.31 -1.88 5.58
CA ALA A 29 6.49 -0.70 5.39
C ALA A 29 6.45 -0.38 3.89
N TYR A 30 5.28 -0.02 3.37
CA TYR A 30 5.11 0.33 1.97
C TYR A 30 3.99 1.37 1.80
N VAL A 31 4.02 2.08 0.69
CA VAL A 31 2.90 2.93 0.27
C VAL A 31 1.93 2.05 -0.52
N LEU A 32 0.64 2.10 -0.20
CA LEU A 32 -0.40 1.53 -1.05
C LEU A 32 -1.14 2.65 -1.77
N ARG A 33 -1.06 2.65 -3.11
CA ARG A 33 -1.80 3.55 -3.96
C ARG A 33 -3.09 2.89 -4.46
N THR A 34 -4.21 3.57 -4.28
CA THR A 34 -5.55 3.15 -4.72
C THR A 34 -6.25 4.31 -5.43
N ALA A 35 -7.08 4.03 -6.42
CA ALA A 35 -7.86 5.06 -7.09
C ALA A 35 -9.15 5.38 -6.31
N ASP A 36 -9.37 6.64 -5.96
CA ASP A 36 -10.64 7.14 -5.43
C ASP A 36 -11.53 7.58 -6.59
N ARG A 37 -12.54 6.77 -6.90
CA ARG A 37 -13.50 7.04 -7.97
C ARG A 37 -14.36 8.27 -7.71
N ALA A 38 -14.70 8.55 -6.46
CA ALA A 38 -15.59 9.67 -6.13
C ALA A 38 -14.88 11.01 -6.34
N GLN A 39 -13.59 11.04 -6.03
CA GLN A 39 -12.75 12.24 -6.10
C GLN A 39 -11.95 12.37 -7.40
N ASP A 40 -11.92 11.33 -8.24
CA ASP A 40 -11.11 11.25 -9.46
C ASP A 40 -9.61 11.46 -9.20
N GLU A 41 -9.13 10.90 -8.10
CA GLU A 41 -7.77 11.08 -7.60
C GLU A 41 -7.15 9.77 -7.11
N ASP A 42 -5.82 9.69 -7.09
CA ASP A 42 -5.09 8.61 -6.43
C ASP A 42 -4.90 8.94 -4.93
N THR A 43 -5.24 7.98 -4.07
CA THR A 43 -4.94 8.03 -2.64
C THR A 43 -3.70 7.19 -2.33
N ARG A 44 -2.83 7.69 -1.46
CA ARG A 44 -1.64 6.98 -0.95
C ARG A 44 -1.63 6.96 0.57
N SER A 45 -1.48 5.77 1.14
CA SER A 45 -1.34 5.59 2.59
C SER A 45 -0.23 4.59 2.90
N LEU A 46 0.35 4.71 4.09
CA LEU A 46 1.34 3.76 4.58
C LEU A 46 0.66 2.51 5.11
N TRP A 47 1.25 1.37 4.77
CA TRP A 47 0.85 0.04 5.22
C TRP A 47 2.06 -0.70 5.77
N LEU A 48 1.78 -1.70 6.60
CA LEU A 48 2.76 -2.58 7.18
C LEU A 48 2.34 -4.03 6.99
N VAL A 49 3.25 -4.88 6.56
CA VAL A 49 3.04 -6.31 6.45
C VAL A 49 4.19 -7.06 7.12
N GLY A 50 3.90 -8.17 7.80
CA GLY A 50 4.94 -9.06 8.32
C GLY A 50 5.49 -9.98 7.22
N THR A 51 6.78 -10.32 7.31
CA THR A 51 7.45 -11.15 6.29
C THR A 51 7.10 -12.65 6.40
N GLU A 52 6.53 -13.08 7.53
CA GLU A 52 6.14 -14.47 7.76
C GLU A 52 4.61 -14.71 7.69
N ASP A 53 3.80 -13.78 8.20
CA ASP A 53 2.34 -13.91 8.25
C ASP A 53 1.65 -13.33 7.00
N GLY A 54 2.27 -12.35 6.34
CA GLY A 54 1.75 -11.74 5.12
C GLY A 54 0.51 -10.88 5.32
N GLU A 55 0.10 -10.61 6.57
CA GLU A 55 -1.13 -9.86 6.88
C GLU A 55 -0.87 -8.35 6.86
N PRO A 56 -1.46 -7.60 5.90
CA PRO A 56 -1.22 -6.17 5.78
C PRO A 56 -2.14 -5.37 6.72
N ARG A 57 -1.57 -4.36 7.40
CA ARG A 57 -2.32 -3.38 8.19
C ARG A 57 -2.04 -1.96 7.74
N ARG A 58 -3.07 -1.14 7.66
CA ARG A 58 -2.96 0.29 7.34
C ARG A 58 -2.42 1.08 8.54
N LEU A 59 -1.45 1.95 8.32
CA LEU A 59 -0.83 2.81 9.33
C LEU A 59 -1.41 4.23 9.33
N THR A 60 -1.62 4.78 8.14
CA THR A 60 -2.04 6.18 7.96
C THR A 60 -3.30 6.29 7.10
N ARG A 61 -3.97 7.44 7.17
CA ARG A 61 -5.21 7.73 6.42
C ARG A 61 -5.11 9.03 5.61
N GLY A 62 -3.90 9.57 5.44
CA GLY A 62 -3.68 10.74 4.60
C GLY A 62 -3.87 10.39 3.12
N PRO A 63 -4.10 11.41 2.28
CA PRO A 63 -4.30 11.21 0.84
C PRO A 63 -2.99 11.03 0.06
N ALA A 64 -1.85 11.44 0.63
CA ALA A 64 -0.57 11.52 -0.07
C ALA A 64 0.63 11.12 0.81
N ASP A 65 0.47 10.10 1.65
CA ASP A 65 1.55 9.65 2.53
C ASP A 65 2.60 8.86 1.74
N LEU A 66 3.87 9.23 1.89
CA LEU A 66 4.98 8.79 1.06
C LEU A 66 6.25 8.55 1.89
N ALA A 67 7.25 7.92 1.26
CA ALA A 67 8.61 7.75 1.74
C ALA A 67 8.70 7.12 3.15
N PRO A 68 8.18 5.90 3.34
CA PRO A 68 8.36 5.18 4.59
C PRO A 68 9.85 4.92 4.85
N ALA A 69 10.26 5.06 6.11
CA ALA A 69 11.59 4.74 6.57
C ALA A 69 11.52 4.16 7.99
N TRP A 70 12.50 3.34 8.33
CA TRP A 70 12.65 2.77 9.67
C TRP A 70 13.73 3.53 10.43
N SER A 71 13.55 3.65 11.74
CA SER A 71 14.64 4.04 12.61
C SER A 71 15.70 2.92 12.61
N PRO A 72 17.00 3.23 12.81
CA PRO A 72 18.05 2.21 12.82
C PRO A 72 17.89 1.16 13.92
N ASP A 73 17.23 1.52 15.01
CA ASP A 73 16.91 0.65 16.15
C ASP A 73 15.63 -0.19 15.97
N GLY A 74 14.87 0.08 14.89
CA GLY A 74 13.69 -0.69 14.51
C GLY A 74 12.38 -0.20 15.12
#